data_AF-A0AA37PYE3-F1
#
_entry.id   AF-A0AA37PYE3-F1
#
_cell.length_a   1.000
_cell.length_b   1.000
_cell.length_c   1.000
_cell.angle_alpha   90.00
_cell.angle_beta   90.00
_cell.angle_gamma   90.00
#
_symmetry.space_group_name_H-M   'P 1'
#
loop_
_entity.id
_entity.type
_entity.pdbx_description
1 polymer ?
#
loop_
_entity_poly.entity_id
_entity_poly.type
_entity_poly.pdbx_seq_one_letter_code
_entity_poly.pdbx_strand_id
1 'polypeptide(L)'
;MLTSMKTALAASLIALPALLCSVPAVANADPENTPDYISYLDQNNIKYNSHETIVHVGTTLCNELRNDILPPDQALARIQNMGYSKQQTKVIAFAAVEAFCPDMDVDAQKAPKS
;
A
#
# COMPACT_ATOMS: atom_id res chain seq x y z
N MET A 1 46.62 51.69 -7.40
CA MET A 1 47.66 50.65 -7.25
C MET A 1 47.12 49.37 -7.89
N LEU A 2 47.87 48.79 -8.84
CA LEU A 2 47.63 47.45 -9.41
C LEU A 2 47.82 46.38 -8.32
N THR A 3 47.05 45.27 -8.36
CA THR A 3 47.55 43.90 -8.67
C THR A 3 46.48 42.80 -8.44
N SER A 4 46.25 42.02 -9.51
CA SER A 4 46.16 40.54 -9.61
C SER A 4 45.41 39.67 -8.59
N MET A 5 44.24 39.15 -9.03
CA MET A 5 43.96 37.74 -9.38
C MET A 5 44.50 36.60 -8.49
N LYS A 6 43.61 35.88 -7.78
CA LYS A 6 43.57 34.39 -7.75
C LYS A 6 42.31 33.84 -7.07
N THR A 7 41.68 32.91 -7.76
CA THR A 7 40.56 32.05 -7.40
C THR A 7 40.84 31.21 -6.14
N ALA A 8 39.84 31.07 -5.26
CA ALA A 8 39.73 29.95 -4.34
C ALA A 8 38.25 29.64 -4.06
N LEU A 9 37.66 28.85 -4.95
CA LEU A 9 36.42 28.10 -4.67
C LEU A 9 36.77 27.01 -3.66
N ALA A 10 36.49 27.25 -2.38
CA ALA A 10 36.52 26.20 -1.37
C ALA A 10 35.07 25.79 -1.08
N ALA A 11 34.69 24.66 -1.69
CA ALA A 11 33.44 23.96 -1.44
C ALA A 11 33.38 23.48 0.01
N SER A 12 32.33 23.87 0.74
CA SER A 12 31.91 23.18 1.96
C SER A 12 30.61 22.45 1.70
N LEU A 13 30.76 21.21 1.22
CA LEU A 13 29.75 20.17 1.33
C LEU A 13 29.74 19.68 2.77
N ILE A 14 28.63 19.85 3.50
CA ILE A 14 28.38 19.06 4.71
C ILE A 14 26.97 18.49 4.60
N ALA A 15 26.95 17.16 4.69
CA ALA A 15 25.91 16.22 4.35
C ALA A 15 24.56 16.45 5.05
N LEU A 16 23.48 16.34 4.26
CA LEU A 16 22.15 16.01 4.78
C LEU A 16 22.19 14.58 5.33
N PRO A 17 21.74 14.32 6.57
CA PRO A 17 21.41 12.96 6.97
C PRO A 17 20.13 12.58 6.22
N ALA A 18 20.26 11.81 5.15
CA ALA A 18 19.14 11.07 4.59
C ALA A 18 18.71 10.06 5.67
N LEU A 19 17.72 10.44 6.49
CA LEU A 19 16.94 9.47 7.24
C LEU A 19 16.29 8.55 6.22
N LEU A 20 16.91 7.40 6.00
CA LEU A 20 16.30 6.26 5.34
C LEU A 20 15.16 5.81 6.25
N CYS A 21 13.97 6.37 6.04
CA CYS A 21 12.74 5.77 6.50
C CYS A 21 12.69 4.38 5.86
N SER A 22 13.04 3.36 6.65
CA SER A 22 12.75 1.97 6.34
C SER A 22 11.24 1.82 6.32
N VAL A 23 10.64 2.13 5.16
CA VAL A 23 9.26 1.75 4.87
C VAL A 23 9.25 0.22 4.93
N PRO A 24 8.43 -0.41 5.79
CA PRO A 24 8.36 -1.85 5.85
C PRO A 24 8.12 -2.36 4.44
N ALA A 25 8.96 -3.31 4.00
CA ALA A 25 8.88 -3.90 2.67
C ALA A 25 7.43 -4.36 2.46
N VAL A 26 6.69 -3.56 1.70
CA VAL A 26 5.31 -3.85 1.32
C VAL A 26 5.41 -5.16 0.54
N ALA A 27 4.76 -6.21 1.04
CA ALA A 27 4.59 -7.46 0.29
C ALA A 27 4.21 -7.04 -1.12
N ASN A 28 5.12 -7.31 -2.08
CA ASN A 28 5.16 -6.64 -3.37
C ASN A 28 3.74 -6.61 -3.95
N ALA A 29 3.12 -5.42 -3.95
CA ALA A 29 1.85 -5.24 -4.64
C ALA A 29 2.10 -5.71 -6.07
N ASP A 30 1.29 -6.65 -6.56
CA ASP A 30 1.44 -7.08 -7.94
C ASP A 30 1.29 -5.82 -8.81
N PRO A 31 2.36 -5.38 -9.49
CA PRO A 31 2.34 -4.12 -10.21
C PRO A 31 1.37 -4.18 -11.39
N GLU A 32 0.98 -5.37 -11.85
CA GLU A 32 0.01 -5.55 -12.93
C GLU A 32 -1.43 -5.31 -12.45
N ASN A 33 -1.77 -5.72 -11.22
CA ASN A 33 -3.16 -5.63 -10.71
C ASN A 33 -3.43 -4.37 -9.86
N THR A 34 -2.38 -3.65 -9.48
CA THR A 34 -2.49 -2.38 -8.73
C THR A 34 -3.36 -1.31 -9.44
N PRO A 35 -3.24 -1.08 -10.77
CA PRO A 35 -4.07 -0.11 -11.47
C PRO A 35 -5.57 -0.46 -11.47
N ASP A 36 -5.91 -1.74 -11.55
CA ASP A 36 -7.31 -2.20 -11.52
C ASP A 36 -7.93 -2.02 -10.13
N TYR A 37 -7.16 -2.31 -9.08
CA TYR A 37 -7.56 -2.02 -7.71
C TYR A 37 -7.90 -0.55 -7.51
N ILE A 38 -7.00 0.36 -7.90
CA ILE A 38 -7.22 1.81 -7.79
C ILE A 38 -8.44 2.25 -8.61
N SER A 39 -8.53 1.81 -9.87
CA SER A 39 -9.63 2.17 -10.76
C SER A 39 -10.98 1.74 -10.20
N TYR A 40 -11.06 0.54 -9.60
CA TYR A 40 -12.29 0.05 -8.98
C TYR A 40 -12.68 0.89 -7.75
N LEU A 41 -11.72 1.27 -6.90
CA LEU A 41 -11.98 2.13 -5.75
C LEU A 41 -12.48 3.52 -6.17
N ASP A 42 -11.88 4.10 -7.22
CA ASP A 42 -12.28 5.40 -7.75
C ASP A 42 -13.70 5.37 -8.32
N GLN A 43 -14.04 4.33 -9.08
CA GLN A 43 -15.40 4.12 -9.61
C GLN A 43 -16.44 3.98 -8.49
N ASN A 44 -16.05 3.39 -7.35
CA ASN A 44 -16.89 3.25 -6.17
C ASN A 44 -16.84 4.46 -5.22
N ASN A 45 -16.22 5.57 -5.64
CA ASN A 45 -16.11 6.81 -4.87
C ASN A 45 -15.44 6.63 -3.50
N ILE A 46 -14.52 5.68 -3.38
CA ILE A 46 -13.75 5.46 -2.17
C ILE A 46 -12.68 6.54 -2.08
N LYS A 47 -12.70 7.35 -1.02
CA LYS A 47 -11.69 8.38 -0.77
C LYS A 47 -10.56 7.80 0.06
N TYR A 48 -9.33 7.92 -0.42
CA TYR A 48 -8.12 7.49 0.27
C TYR A 48 -7.07 8.60 0.21
N ASN A 49 -6.12 8.59 1.15
CA ASN A 49 -5.12 9.65 1.30
C ASN A 49 -4.11 9.69 0.14
N SER A 50 -3.69 8.52 -0.35
CA SER A 50 -2.77 8.38 -1.48
C SER A 50 -2.88 6.97 -2.09
N HIS A 51 -2.47 6.81 -3.36
CA HIS A 51 -2.39 5.49 -4.00
C HIS A 51 -1.51 4.52 -3.20
N GLU A 52 -0.36 4.98 -2.72
CA GLU A 52 0.57 4.15 -1.95
C GLU A 52 -0.09 3.61 -0.67
N THR A 53 -0.78 4.48 0.08
CA THR A 53 -1.45 4.08 1.32
C THR A 53 -2.54 3.05 1.06
N ILE A 54 -3.39 3.26 0.05
CA ILE A 54 -4.51 2.35 -0.19
C ILE A 54 -4.05 1.01 -0.76
N VAL A 55 -3.01 1.01 -1.61
CA VAL A 55 -2.36 -0.23 -2.07
C VAL A 55 -1.78 -0.99 -0.89
N HIS A 56 -1.11 -0.30 0.04
CA HIS A 56 -0.58 -0.93 1.25
C HIS A 56 -1.69 -1.53 2.12
N VAL A 57 -2.85 -0.86 2.24
CA VAL A 57 -4.02 -1.43 2.93
C VAL A 57 -4.47 -2.73 2.26
N GLY A 58 -4.60 -2.74 0.94
CA GLY A 58 -5.00 -3.92 0.17
C GLY A 58 -4.03 -5.10 0.27
N THR A 59 -2.74 -4.85 0.05
CA THR A 59 -1.72 -5.91 0.15
C THR A 59 -1.53 -6.41 1.57
N THR A 60 -1.63 -5.54 2.57
CA THR A 60 -1.58 -5.96 3.97
C THR A 60 -2.79 -6.81 4.33
N LEU A 61 -3.99 -6.42 3.92
CA LEU A 61 -5.19 -7.25 4.11
C LEU A 61 -4.96 -8.63 3.50
N CYS A 62 -4.43 -8.68 2.29
CA CYS A 62 -4.15 -9.95 1.64
C CYS A 62 -3.18 -10.82 2.42
N ASN A 63 -2.07 -10.23 2.87
CA ASN A 63 -1.07 -10.91 3.66
C ASN A 63 -1.62 -11.39 5.02
N GLU A 64 -2.45 -10.57 5.67
CA GLU A 64 -3.10 -10.90 6.94
C GLU A 64 -4.00 -12.13 6.80
N LEU A 65 -4.80 -12.17 5.73
CA LEU A 65 -5.73 -13.27 5.44
C LEU A 65 -5.00 -14.53 4.99
N ARG A 66 -4.05 -14.42 4.06
CA ARG A 66 -3.33 -15.56 3.47
C ARG A 66 -2.48 -16.32 4.49
N ASN A 67 -1.97 -15.62 5.50
CA ASN A 67 -1.08 -16.20 6.51
C ASN A 67 -1.77 -16.39 7.86
N ASP A 68 -3.11 -16.29 7.92
CA ASP A 68 -3.91 -16.41 9.15
C ASP A 68 -3.39 -15.53 10.31
N ILE A 69 -2.84 -14.35 9.99
CA ILE A 69 -2.27 -13.42 10.99
C ILE A 69 -3.40 -12.81 11.81
N LEU A 70 -4.48 -12.43 11.13
CA LEU A 70 -5.71 -11.91 11.74
C LEU A 70 -6.92 -12.65 11.20
N PRO A 71 -7.93 -12.95 12.04
CA PRO A 71 -9.20 -13.42 11.55
C PRO A 71 -9.87 -12.33 10.68
N PRO A 72 -10.67 -12.72 9.67
CA PRO A 72 -11.25 -11.77 8.70
C PRO A 72 -11.98 -10.58 9.34
N ASP A 73 -12.76 -10.83 10.40
CA ASP A 73 -13.49 -9.77 11.09
C ASP A 73 -12.55 -8.71 11.71
N GLN A 74 -11.39 -9.11 12.21
CA GLN A 74 -10.41 -8.17 12.76
C GLN A 74 -9.68 -7.39 11.67
N ALA A 75 -9.37 -8.03 10.54
CA ALA A 75 -8.77 -7.34 9.40
C ALA A 75 -9.74 -6.28 8.80
N LEU A 76 -11.04 -6.61 8.72
CA LEU A 76 -12.08 -5.65 8.32
C LEU A 76 -12.29 -4.55 9.36
N ALA A 77 -12.20 -4.85 10.66
CA ALA A 77 -12.26 -3.84 11.71
C ALA A 77 -11.08 -2.87 11.65
N ARG A 78 -9.87 -3.35 11.32
CA ARG A 78 -8.70 -2.51 11.09
C ARG A 78 -8.95 -1.49 9.98
N ILE A 79 -9.54 -1.90 8.86
CA ILE A 79 -9.90 -0.99 7.76
C ILE A 79 -10.96 0.02 8.22
N GLN A 80 -12.00 -0.40 8.94
CA GLN A 80 -13.00 0.52 9.50
C GLN A 80 -12.38 1.56 10.45
N ASN A 81 -11.40 1.16 11.25
CA ASN A 81 -10.68 2.05 12.17
C ASN A 81 -9.85 3.13 11.45
N MET A 82 -9.62 3.01 10.14
CA MET A 82 -9.01 4.06 9.31
C MET A 82 -10.01 5.16 8.91
N GLY A 83 -11.28 5.06 9.32
CA GLY A 83 -12.33 6.02 9.03
C GLY A 83 -13.26 5.61 7.88
N TYR A 84 -13.10 4.41 7.32
CA TYR A 84 -13.99 3.89 6.30
C TYR A 84 -15.30 3.41 6.91
N SER A 85 -16.42 3.74 6.25
CA SER A 85 -17.71 3.16 6.61
C SER A 85 -17.69 1.63 6.37
N LYS A 86 -18.63 0.92 7.00
CA LYS A 86 -18.81 -0.52 6.79
C LYS A 86 -18.98 -0.88 5.31
N GLN A 87 -19.69 -0.04 4.54
CA GLN A 87 -19.87 -0.27 3.10
C GLN A 87 -18.57 -0.08 2.33
N GLN A 88 -17.84 1.02 2.57
CA GLN A 88 -16.55 1.27 1.93
C GLN A 88 -15.53 0.17 2.26
N THR A 89 -15.52 -0.30 3.50
CA THR A 89 -14.66 -1.40 3.97
C THR A 89 -14.87 -2.67 3.14
N LYS A 90 -16.13 -3.03 2.86
CA LYS A 90 -16.44 -4.20 2.03
C LYS A 90 -15.92 -4.04 0.60
N VAL A 91 -16.10 -2.85 0.01
CA VAL A 91 -15.60 -2.53 -1.34
C VAL A 91 -14.08 -2.64 -1.39
N ILE A 92 -13.39 -2.04 -0.41
CA ILE A 92 -11.93 -2.10 -0.29
C ILE A 92 -11.44 -3.54 -0.16
N ALA A 93 -12.08 -4.31 0.74
CA ALA A 93 -11.67 -5.68 1.01
C ALA A 93 -11.91 -6.60 -0.19
N PHE A 94 -13.07 -6.50 -0.83
CA PHE A 94 -13.38 -7.26 -2.05
C PHE A 94 -12.35 -6.99 -3.15
N ALA A 95 -12.13 -5.70 -3.47
CA ALA A 95 -11.19 -5.32 -4.52
C ALA A 95 -9.75 -5.75 -4.19
N ALA A 96 -9.35 -5.72 -2.92
CA ALA A 96 -8.02 -6.11 -2.49
C ALA A 96 -7.80 -7.62 -2.60
N VAL A 97 -8.80 -8.44 -2.25
CA VAL A 97 -8.71 -9.91 -2.40
C VAL A 97 -8.64 -10.29 -3.88
N GLU A 98 -9.49 -9.71 -4.72
CA GLU A 98 -9.47 -9.94 -6.17
C GLU A 98 -8.12 -9.53 -6.80
N ALA A 99 -7.58 -8.37 -6.44
CA ALA A 99 -6.36 -7.84 -7.06
C ALA A 99 -5.06 -8.43 -6.50
N PHE A 100 -5.02 -8.73 -5.19
CA PHE A 100 -3.76 -9.09 -4.51
C PHE A 100 -3.75 -10.51 -3.93
N CYS A 101 -4.90 -11.17 -3.80
CA CYS A 101 -5.01 -12.56 -3.34
C CYS A 101 -5.68 -13.50 -4.36
N PRO A 102 -5.25 -13.53 -5.64
CA PRO A 102 -5.90 -14.37 -6.64
C PRO A 102 -5.92 -15.87 -6.24
N ASP A 103 -4.89 -16.33 -5.51
CA ASP A 103 -4.81 -17.70 -5.01
C ASP A 103 -5.89 -18.03 -3.94
N MET A 104 -6.33 -17.05 -3.15
CA MET A 104 -7.35 -17.26 -2.11
C MET A 104 -8.76 -17.35 -2.69
N ASP A 105 -9.01 -16.68 -3.82
CA ASP A 105 -10.28 -16.81 -4.53
C ASP A 105 -10.45 -18.20 -5.14
N VAL A 106 -9.34 -18.76 -5.65
CA VAL A 106 -9.29 -20.14 -6.17
C VAL A 106 -9.60 -21.17 -5.07
N ASP A 107 -9.16 -20.96 -3.84
CA ASP A 107 -9.46 -21.84 -2.71
C ASP A 107 -10.90 -21.67 -2.18
N ALA A 108 -11.45 -20.44 -2.19
CA ALA A 108 -12.85 -20.19 -1.82
C ALA A 108 -13.85 -20.85 -2.79
N GLN A 109 -13.53 -20.86 -4.09
CA GLN A 109 -14.30 -21.59 -5.10
C GLN A 109 -14.14 -23.11 -5.02
N LYS A 110 -13.09 -23.59 -4.33
CA LYS A 110 -12.76 -25.01 -4.17
C LYS A 110 -13.21 -25.61 -2.83
N ALA A 111 -13.96 -24.88 -2.00
CA ALA A 111 -14.63 -25.48 -0.83
C ALA A 111 -15.48 -26.69 -1.31
N PRO A 112 -15.14 -27.93 -0.93
CA PRO A 112 -15.92 -29.08 -1.34
C PRO A 112 -17.28 -28.98 -0.66
N LYS A 113 -18.34 -29.06 -1.47
CA LYS A 113 -19.66 -29.47 -0.98
C LYS A 113 -19.48 -30.69 -0.10
N SER A 114 -19.70 -30.54 1.20
CA SER A 114 -19.95 -31.64 2.12
C SER A 114 -21.41 -31.54 2.56
#